data_AF-A0A7C5QPR8-F1
#
_entry.id   AF-A0A7C5QPR8-F1
#
_cell.length_a   1.000
_cell.length_b   1.000
_cell.length_c   1.000
_cell.angle_alpha   90.00
_cell.angle_beta   90.00
_cell.angle_gamma   90.00
#
_symmetry.space_group_name_H-M   'P 1'
#
loop_
_entity.id
_entity.type
_entity.pdbx_description
1 polymer ?
#
loop_
_entity_poly.entity_id
_entity_poly.type
_entity_poly.pdbx_seq_one_letter_code
_entity_poly.pdbx_strand_id
1 'polypeptide(L)'
;MSDSFPPRNLLEADPQTAALIAAEERRQREKIIMIPSESLTPMAVREALASSFTSVYAEGYPRRAMMDLPPERLADIDEQLANYRR
;
A
#
# COMPACT_ATOMS: atom_id res chain seq x y z
N MET A 1 5.39 12.66 -28.84
CA MET A 1 5.21 11.56 -27.85
C MET A 1 3.72 11.56 -27.55
N SER A 2 3.01 10.48 -27.85
CA SER A 2 1.57 10.42 -27.60
C SER A 2 1.32 10.41 -26.09
N ASP A 3 0.59 11.41 -25.59
CA ASP A 3 0.05 11.46 -24.24
C ASP A 3 -1.03 10.37 -24.10
N SER A 4 -0.64 9.10 -24.01
CA SER A 4 -1.53 8.07 -23.52
C SER A 4 -1.52 8.15 -22.00
N PHE A 5 -2.65 8.55 -21.41
CA PHE A 5 -2.85 8.40 -19.97
C PHE A 5 -2.56 6.95 -19.56
N PRO A 6 -1.90 6.71 -18.41
CA PRO A 6 -1.71 5.37 -17.92
C PRO A 6 -3.08 4.68 -17.74
N PRO A 7 -3.16 3.36 -18.00
CA PRO A 7 -4.40 2.61 -17.86
C PRO A 7 -5.00 2.80 -16.46
N ARG A 8 -6.33 2.94 -16.36
CA ARG A 8 -6.99 3.36 -15.10
C ARG A 8 -7.05 2.25 -14.06
N ASN A 9 -6.89 1.00 -14.49
CA ASN A 9 -6.88 -0.17 -13.61
C ASN A 9 -6.08 -1.32 -14.26
N LEU A 10 -5.77 -2.34 -13.47
CA LEU A 10 -4.99 -3.50 -13.92
C LEU A 10 -5.68 -4.29 -15.04
N LEU A 11 -7.01 -4.38 -15.06
CA LEU A 11 -7.72 -5.12 -16.10
C LEU A 11 -7.58 -4.46 -17.47
N GLU A 12 -7.60 -3.12 -17.53
CA GLU A 12 -7.33 -2.38 -18.78
C GLU A 12 -5.85 -2.49 -19.19
N ALA A 13 -4.93 -2.49 -18.21
CA ALA A 13 -3.49 -2.54 -18.46
C ALA A 13 -2.98 -3.92 -18.89
N ASP A 14 -3.42 -4.95 -18.18
CA ASP A 14 -2.99 -6.34 -18.31
C ASP A 14 -4.11 -7.31 -17.83
N PRO A 15 -5.02 -7.69 -18.75
CA PRO A 15 -6.09 -8.62 -18.46
C PRO A 15 -5.61 -10.01 -18.03
N GLN A 16 -4.44 -10.44 -18.50
CA GLN A 16 -3.89 -11.76 -18.18
C GLN A 16 -3.50 -11.81 -16.71
N THR A 17 -2.75 -10.81 -16.24
CA THR A 17 -2.36 -10.72 -14.83
C THR A 17 -3.57 -10.55 -13.92
N ALA A 18 -4.58 -9.76 -14.32
CA ALA A 18 -5.83 -9.64 -13.58
C ALA A 18 -6.54 -11.00 -13.42
N ALA A 19 -6.60 -11.81 -14.48
CA ALA A 19 -7.19 -13.15 -14.43
C ALA A 19 -6.39 -14.12 -13.53
N LEU A 20 -5.05 -14.04 -13.55
CA LEU A 20 -4.19 -14.86 -12.68
C LEU A 20 -4.41 -14.53 -11.20
N ILE A 21 -4.48 -13.24 -10.84
CA ILE A 21 -4.76 -12.81 -9.46
C ILE A 21 -6.11 -13.35 -9.00
N ALA A 22 -7.17 -13.20 -9.81
CA ALA A 22 -8.50 -13.71 -9.47
C ALA A 22 -8.52 -15.23 -9.28
N ALA A 23 -7.79 -15.97 -10.11
CA ALA A 23 -7.66 -17.42 -9.98
C ALA A 23 -6.94 -17.83 -8.67
N GLU A 24 -5.89 -17.09 -8.29
CA GLU A 24 -5.14 -17.35 -7.05
C GLU A 24 -5.94 -16.99 -5.79
N GLU A 25 -6.65 -15.86 -5.78
CA GLU A 25 -7.53 -15.50 -4.66
C GLU A 25 -8.61 -16.57 -4.43
N ARG A 26 -9.19 -17.09 -5.53
CA ARG A 26 -10.11 -18.22 -5.45
C ARG A 26 -9.44 -19.45 -4.87
N ARG A 27 -8.24 -19.81 -5.34
CA ARG A 27 -7.48 -20.98 -4.84
C ARG A 27 -7.22 -20.88 -3.35
N GLN A 28 -6.84 -19.70 -2.85
CA GLN A 28 -6.59 -19.48 -1.43
C GLN A 28 -7.86 -19.60 -0.59
N ARG A 29 -8.98 -19.09 -1.09
CA ARG A 29 -10.28 -19.18 -0.42
C ARG A 29 -10.84 -20.60 -0.35
N GLU A 30 -10.59 -21.42 -1.37
CA GLU A 30 -11.20 -22.75 -1.52
C GLU A 30 -10.35 -23.90 -0.96
N LYS A 31 -9.12 -23.63 -0.48
CA LYS A 31 -8.21 -24.65 0.05
C LYS A 31 -7.91 -24.43 1.52
N ILE A 32 -7.71 -25.53 2.23
CA ILE A 32 -7.08 -25.50 3.55
C ILE A 32 -5.56 -25.42 3.33
N ILE A 33 -4.97 -24.29 3.71
CA ILE A 33 -3.53 -24.04 3.60
C ILE A 33 -2.89 -24.32 4.97
N MET A 34 -1.97 -25.29 5.02
CA MET A 34 -1.31 -25.74 6.26
C MET A 34 0.19 -25.39 6.30
N ILE A 35 0.62 -24.44 5.47
CA ILE A 35 2.01 -23.98 5.46
C ILE A 35 2.20 -23.03 6.66
N PRO A 36 3.03 -23.37 7.66
CA PRO A 36 3.06 -22.63 8.94
C PRO A 36 3.48 -21.16 8.82
N SER A 37 4.24 -20.81 7.77
CA SER A 37 4.72 -19.45 7.52
C SER A 37 3.81 -18.63 6.63
N GLU A 38 2.77 -19.24 6.05
CA GLU A 38 1.82 -18.53 5.19
C GLU A 38 0.62 -18.00 5.99
N SER A 39 0.09 -16.87 5.53
CA SER A 39 -1.03 -16.17 6.17
C SER A 39 -1.84 -15.42 5.10
N LEU A 40 -3.11 -15.13 5.42
CA LEU A 40 -3.98 -14.29 4.61
C LEU A 40 -3.96 -12.86 5.15
N THR A 41 -3.48 -11.93 4.33
CA THR A 41 -3.39 -10.52 4.68
C THR A 41 -4.77 -9.85 4.65
N PRO A 42 -5.20 -9.14 5.72
CA PRO A 42 -6.47 -8.40 5.73
C PRO A 42 -6.58 -7.35 4.63
N MET A 43 -7.80 -7.05 4.18
CA MET A 43 -8.03 -6.08 3.10
C MET A 43 -7.45 -4.69 3.41
N ALA A 44 -7.65 -4.19 4.63
CA ALA A 44 -7.13 -2.89 5.06
C ALA A 44 -5.59 -2.77 4.91
N VAL A 45 -4.87 -3.87 5.12
CA VAL A 45 -3.40 -3.90 4.92
C VAL A 45 -3.05 -3.86 3.44
N ARG A 46 -3.80 -4.60 2.59
CA ARG A 46 -3.64 -4.58 1.13
C ARG A 46 -3.94 -3.20 0.54
N GLU A 47 -4.96 -2.50 1.05
CA GLU A 47 -5.31 -1.13 0.66
C GLU A 47 -4.18 -0.15 0.98
N ALA A 48 -3.60 -0.22 2.19
CA ALA A 48 -2.46 0.60 2.57
C ALA A 48 -1.22 0.34 1.69
N LEU A 49 -0.96 -0.93 1.35
CA LEU A 49 0.13 -1.33 0.45
C LEU A 49 -0.05 -0.77 -0.97
N ALA A 50 -1.29 -0.61 -1.45
CA ALA A 50 -1.62 -0.06 -2.76
C ALA A 50 -1.70 1.48 -2.79
N SER A 51 -1.27 2.16 -1.73
CA SER A 51 -1.33 3.62 -1.62
C SER A 51 -0.18 4.35 -2.31
N SER A 52 -0.23 5.68 -2.30
CA SER A 52 0.84 6.56 -2.79
C SER A 52 2.18 6.38 -2.04
N PHE A 53 2.20 5.68 -0.90
CA PHE A 53 3.45 5.40 -0.17
C PHE A 53 4.43 4.54 -0.98
N THR A 54 3.96 3.79 -1.98
CA THR A 54 4.81 3.07 -2.95
C THR A 54 5.71 3.98 -3.78
N SER A 55 5.37 5.28 -3.87
CA SER A 55 6.09 6.27 -4.67
C SER A 55 6.93 7.24 -3.81
N VAL A 56 7.14 6.92 -2.54
CA VAL A 56 7.88 7.80 -1.61
C VAL A 56 9.31 7.31 -1.44
N TYR A 57 10.27 8.20 -1.70
CA TYR A 57 11.64 8.04 -1.24
C TYR A 57 11.77 8.61 0.18
N ALA A 58 12.13 7.75 1.14
CA ALA A 58 12.23 8.08 2.56
C ALA A 58 13.38 7.32 3.26
N GLU A 59 14.58 7.40 2.68
CA GLU A 59 15.77 6.83 3.32
C GLU A 59 16.11 7.48 4.67
N GLY A 60 16.80 6.71 5.51
CA GLY A 60 17.20 7.13 6.85
C GLY A 60 16.11 6.87 7.89
N TYR A 61 16.12 7.68 8.94
CA TYR A 61 15.15 7.59 10.04
C TYR A 61 14.27 8.84 10.08
N PRO A 62 13.09 8.79 10.74
CA PRO A 62 12.32 9.98 11.04
C PRO A 62 13.18 11.07 11.68
N ARG A 63 12.84 12.34 11.48
CA ARG A 63 13.58 13.45 12.10
C ARG A 63 13.53 13.33 13.62
N ARG A 64 14.62 13.66 14.31
CA ARG A 64 14.71 13.54 15.77
C ARG A 64 13.51 14.18 16.50
N ALA A 65 13.10 15.37 16.06
CA ALA A 65 11.96 16.08 16.63
C ALA A 65 10.65 15.26 16.58
N MET A 66 10.43 14.43 15.57
CA MET A 66 9.24 13.55 15.51
C MET A 66 9.32 12.41 16.53
N MET A 67 10.51 11.92 16.85
CA MET A 67 10.67 10.84 17.84
C MET A 67 10.39 11.30 19.27
N ASP A 68 10.55 12.59 19.53
CA ASP A 68 10.34 13.19 20.85
C ASP A 68 8.89 13.73 21.02
N LEU A 69 8.03 13.62 19.98
CA LEU A 69 6.61 14.04 20.05
C LEU A 69 5.73 12.99 20.74
N PRO A 70 4.73 13.42 21.53
CA PRO A 70 3.76 12.50 22.10
C PRO A 70 2.78 11.98 21.03
N PRO A 71 2.19 10.79 21.20
CA PRO A 71 1.36 10.15 20.17
C PRO A 71 0.16 10.99 19.71
N GLU A 72 -0.44 11.81 20.58
CA GLU A 72 -1.59 12.63 20.22
C GLU A 72 -1.21 13.70 19.20
N ARG A 73 0.01 14.27 19.32
CA ARG A 73 0.52 15.27 18.38
C ARG A 73 1.04 14.64 17.09
N LEU A 74 1.58 13.43 17.16
CA LEU A 74 1.94 12.66 15.96
C LEU A 74 0.70 12.33 15.11
N ALA A 75 -0.44 12.10 15.77
CA ALA A 75 -1.72 11.82 15.11
C ALA A 75 -2.41 13.09 14.57
N ASP A 76 -1.98 14.29 14.94
CA ASP A 76 -2.52 15.55 14.42
C ASP A 76 -2.02 15.80 12.98
N ILE A 77 -2.80 15.32 12.02
CA ILE A 77 -2.47 15.40 10.59
C ILE A 77 -2.34 16.85 10.11
N ASP A 78 -3.15 17.78 10.63
CA ASP A 78 -3.08 19.17 10.22
C ASP A 78 -1.76 19.81 10.70
N GLU A 79 -1.34 19.50 11.93
CA GLU A 79 -0.03 19.89 12.45
C GLU A 79 1.10 19.30 11.59
N GLN A 80 1.04 18.00 11.27
CA GLN A 80 2.07 17.35 10.45
C GLN A 80 2.12 17.96 9.04
N LEU A 81 0.96 18.18 8.41
CA LEU A 81 0.87 18.78 7.09
C LEU A 81 1.24 20.26 7.08
N ALA A 82 1.20 20.99 8.19
CA ALA A 82 1.72 22.36 8.25
C ALA A 82 3.26 22.37 8.32
N ASN A 83 3.84 21.45 9.10
CA ASN A 83 5.28 21.41 9.37
C ASN A 83 6.10 20.66 8.31
N TYR A 84 5.48 19.71 7.59
CA TYR A 84 6.18 18.79 6.69
C TYR A 84 5.64 18.82 5.25
N ARG A 85 5.22 20.00 4.76
CA ARG A 85 4.98 20.18 3.32
C ARG A 85 6.29 20.02 2.56
N ARG A 86 6.30 19.15 1.57
CA ARG A 86 7.28 19.23 0.47
C ARG A 86 6.91 20.38 -0.44
#